data_AF-A0A926RMY3-F1
#
_entry.id   AF-A0A926RMY3-F1
#
_cell.length_a   1.000
_cell.length_b   1.000
_cell.length_c   1.000
_cell.angle_alpha   90.00
_cell.angle_beta   90.00
_cell.angle_gamma   90.00
#
_symmetry.space_group_name_H-M   'P 1'
#
loop_
_entity.id
_entity.type
_entity.pdbx_description
1 polymer ?
#
loop_
_entity_poly.entity_id
_entity_poly.type
_entity_poly.pdbx_seq_one_letter_code
_entity_poly.pdbx_strand_id
1 'polypeptide(L)'
;MIVSPCISICKTDPSTGYCYGCGRSNEEKQVWKKEDTSDDWKKNNLESIKKRLTGWQLESFNESYEYKINNGMSLFKKNQIKE
;
A
#
# COMPACT_ATOMS: atom_id res chain seq x y z
N MET A 1 15.49 -4.66 -1.17
CA MET A 1 14.59 -3.63 -1.73
C MET A 1 13.22 -3.79 -1.09
N ILE A 2 12.67 -2.73 -0.51
CA ILE A 2 11.36 -2.78 0.15
C ILE A 2 10.24 -2.75 -0.91
N VAL A 3 9.37 -3.75 -0.90
CA VAL A 3 8.25 -3.87 -1.85
C VAL A 3 7.28 -2.70 -1.61
N SER A 4 6.79 -2.08 -2.69
CA SER A 4 5.82 -0.99 -2.54
C SER A 4 4.50 -1.48 -1.94
N PRO A 5 3.92 -0.78 -0.95
CA PRO A 5 2.64 -1.17 -0.32
C PRO A 5 1.41 -0.94 -1.20
N CYS A 6 1.57 -0.51 -2.45
CA CYS A 6 0.42 -0.39 -3.36
C CYS A 6 -0.22 -1.76 -3.63
N ILE A 7 -1.51 -1.92 -3.31
CA ILE A 7 -2.30 -3.13 -3.62
C ILE A 7 -3.25 -2.95 -4.83
N SER A 8 -3.07 -1.91 -5.63
CA SER A 8 -3.77 -1.67 -6.91
C SER A 8 -5.27 -1.26 -6.83
N ILE A 9 -5.81 -0.97 -5.63
CA ILE A 9 -7.20 -0.50 -5.48
C ILE A 9 -7.32 1.04 -5.69
N CYS A 10 -6.28 1.80 -5.34
CA CYS A 10 -6.14 3.26 -5.50
C CYS A 10 -7.43 4.11 -5.44
N LYS A 11 -8.22 3.95 -4.37
CA LYS A 11 -9.33 4.83 -4.00
C LYS A 11 -8.93 5.66 -2.79
N THR A 12 -9.12 6.98 -2.83
CA THR A 12 -8.74 7.90 -1.75
C THR A 12 -9.97 8.37 -0.99
N ASP A 13 -9.89 8.40 0.32
CA ASP A 13 -10.88 9.01 1.19
C ASP A 13 -10.81 10.54 1.07
N PRO A 14 -11.87 11.24 0.64
CA PRO A 14 -11.88 12.70 0.52
C PRO A 14 -11.78 13.42 1.87
N SER A 15 -12.10 12.77 2.99
CA SER A 15 -12.08 13.39 4.31
C SER A 15 -10.68 13.39 4.92
N THR A 16 -9.94 12.28 4.76
CA THR A 16 -8.61 12.09 5.36
C THR A 16 -7.45 12.26 4.37
N GLY A 17 -7.71 12.16 3.06
CA GLY A 17 -6.69 12.16 2.03
C GLY A 17 -5.90 10.86 1.89
N TYR A 18 -6.27 9.79 2.62
CA TYR A 18 -5.57 8.50 2.58
C TYR A 18 -6.22 7.50 1.62
N CYS A 19 -5.40 6.66 1.00
CA CYS A 19 -5.88 5.58 0.15
C CYS A 19 -6.56 4.47 0.98
N TYR A 20 -7.84 4.17 0.71
CA TYR A 20 -8.59 3.09 1.37
C TYR A 20 -7.88 1.73 1.30
N GLY A 21 -7.11 1.47 0.23
CA GLY A 21 -6.43 0.20 0.05
C GLY A 21 -5.04 0.11 0.70
N CYS A 22 -4.31 1.22 0.85
CA CYS A 22 -2.91 1.14 1.32
C CYS A 22 -2.52 2.24 2.32
N GLY A 23 -3.45 3.04 2.81
CA GLY A 23 -3.23 4.06 3.84
C GLY A 23 -2.32 5.24 3.44
N ARG A 24 -1.73 5.22 2.24
CA ARG A 24 -0.85 6.29 1.74
C ARG A 24 -1.64 7.50 1.25
N SER A 25 -1.15 8.68 1.62
CA SER A 25 -1.44 9.97 1.00
C SER A 25 -0.82 10.06 -0.41
N ASN A 26 -1.11 11.14 -1.14
CA ASN A 26 -0.50 11.36 -2.45
C ASN A 26 0.97 11.76 -2.35
N GLU A 27 1.32 12.53 -1.33
CA GLU A 27 2.68 12.99 -1.04
C GLU A 27 3.59 11.79 -0.76
N GLU A 28 3.15 10.85 0.08
CA GLU A 28 3.90 9.62 0.36
C GLU A 28 4.07 8.75 -0.89
N LYS A 29 3.09 8.73 -1.81
CA LYS A 29 3.25 8.03 -3.10
C LYS A 29 4.33 8.68 -3.96
N GLN A 30 4.47 10.00 -3.93
CA GLN A 30 5.52 10.70 -4.66
C GLN A 30 6.88 10.47 -4.02
N VAL A 31 6.99 10.63 -2.70
CA VAL A 31 8.24 10.36 -1.96
C VAL A 31 8.70 8.93 -2.21
N TRP A 32 7.82 7.93 -2.13
CA TRP A 32 8.19 6.52 -2.39
C TRP A 32 8.85 6.30 -3.76
N LYS A 33 8.49 7.08 -4.78
CA LYS A 33 9.01 6.96 -6.15
C LYS A 33 10.36 7.65 -6.35
N LYS A 34 10.79 8.52 -5.43
CA LYS A 34 12.07 9.22 -5.58
C LYS A 34 13.23 8.25 -5.35
N GLU A 35 14.28 8.40 -6.13
CA GLU A 35 15.47 7.55 -6.07
C GLU A 35 16.27 7.75 -4.78
N ASP A 36 16.22 8.96 -4.22
CA ASP A 36 16.91 9.37 -2.98
C ASP A 36 16.19 8.95 -1.69
N THR A 37 15.01 8.32 -1.80
CA THR A 37 14.23 7.96 -0.63
C THR A 37 14.81 6.73 0.08
N SER A 38 15.25 6.96 1.31
CA SER A 38 15.92 5.95 2.15
C SER A 38 15.02 4.77 2.51
N ASP A 39 15.65 3.63 2.75
CA ASP A 39 14.94 2.43 3.20
C ASP A 39 14.34 2.61 4.60
N ASP A 40 14.95 3.42 5.47
CA ASP A 40 14.38 3.73 6.78
C ASP A 40 13.10 4.56 6.68
N TRP A 41 13.05 5.53 5.75
CA TRP A 41 11.81 6.24 5.47
C TRP A 41 10.72 5.28 4.98
N LYS A 42 11.05 4.34 4.07
CA LYS A 42 10.11 3.34 3.56
C LYS A 42 9.58 2.42 4.66
N LYS A 43 10.43 1.96 5.58
CA LYS A 43 10.02 1.15 6.75
C LYS A 43 9.08 1.95 7.67
N ASN A 44 9.44 3.18 8.01
CA ASN A 44 8.63 4.04 8.86
C ASN A 44 7.28 4.38 8.20
N ASN A 45 7.28 4.58 6.88
CA ASN A 45 6.06 4.79 6.11
C ASN A 45 5.15 3.55 6.14
N LEU A 46 5.70 2.35 5.96
CA LEU A 46 4.93 1.09 6.06
C LEU A 46 4.24 0.91 7.42
N GLU A 47 4.94 1.22 8.50
CA GLU A 47 4.34 1.13 9.84
C GLU A 47 3.29 2.23 10.08
N SER A 48 3.51 3.42 9.53
CA SER A 48 2.55 4.52 9.63
C SER A 48 1.26 4.23 8.86
N ILE A 49 1.34 3.71 7.64
CA ILE A 49 0.15 3.44 6.81
C ILE A 49 -0.68 2.29 7.38
N LYS A 50 -0.04 1.26 7.97
CA LYS A 50 -0.76 0.16 8.64
C LYS A 50 -1.58 0.67 9.82
N LYS A 51 -1.02 1.59 10.62
CA LYS A 51 -1.71 2.21 11.76
C LYS A 51 -2.93 3.06 11.36
N ARG A 52 -2.99 3.54 10.11
CA ARG A 52 -4.13 4.31 9.58
C ARG A 52 -5.27 3.41 9.11
N LEU A 53 -4.98 2.14 8.81
CA LEU A 53 -5.98 1.17 8.39
C LEU A 53 -6.57 0.48 9.63
N THR A 54 -7.87 0.20 9.61
CA THR A 54 -8.56 -0.45 10.74
C THR A 54 -9.52 -1.53 10.25
N GLY A 55 -9.80 -2.49 11.13
CA GLY A 55 -10.70 -3.63 10.83
C GLY A 55 -10.35 -4.32 9.51
N TRP A 56 -11.39 -4.54 8.68
CA TRP A 56 -11.27 -5.25 7.41
C TRP A 56 -10.28 -4.60 6.42
N GLN A 57 -10.05 -3.28 6.50
CA GLN A 57 -9.09 -2.60 5.63
C GLN A 57 -7.66 -3.03 5.92
N LEU A 58 -7.31 -3.14 7.20
CA LEU A 58 -5.99 -3.58 7.64
C LEU A 58 -5.78 -5.07 7.30
N GLU A 59 -6.78 -5.90 7.57
CA GLU A 59 -6.76 -7.33 7.23
C GLU A 59 -6.55 -7.54 5.72
N SER A 60 -7.38 -6.89 4.90
CA SER A 60 -7.31 -6.99 3.44
C SER A 60 -5.98 -6.46 2.88
N PHE A 61 -5.46 -5.38 3.47
CA PHE A 61 -4.14 -4.84 3.10
C PHE A 61 -3.04 -5.83 3.42
N ASN A 62 -3.01 -6.39 4.65
CA ASN A 62 -1.97 -7.33 5.07
C ASN A 62 -1.96 -8.56 4.18
N GLU A 63 -3.12 -9.18 3.94
CA GLU A 63 -3.24 -10.35 3.06
C GLU A 63 -2.77 -10.03 1.63
N SER A 64 -3.25 -8.91 1.07
CA SER A 64 -2.88 -8.50 -0.29
C SER A 64 -1.40 -8.13 -0.43
N TYR A 65 -0.82 -7.54 0.61
CA TYR A 65 0.58 -7.12 0.62
C TYR A 65 1.51 -8.32 0.81
N GLU A 66 1.20 -9.24 1.72
CA GLU A 66 1.91 -10.50 1.89
C GLU A 66 1.88 -11.32 0.59
N TYR A 67 0.70 -11.46 -0.02
CA TYR A 67 0.58 -12.12 -1.31
C TYR A 67 1.47 -11.45 -2.37
N LYS A 68 1.52 -10.11 -2.41
CA LYS A 68 2.37 -9.35 -3.33
C LYS A 68 3.86 -9.57 -3.09
N ILE A 69 4.30 -9.66 -1.84
CA ILE A 69 5.70 -9.94 -1.52
C ILE A 69 6.09 -11.31 -2.07
N ASN A 70 5.21 -12.30 -1.91
CA ASN A 70 5.49 -13.69 -2.30
C ASN A 70 5.28 -13.97 -3.80
N ASN A 71 4.40 -13.22 -4.47
CA ASN A 71 3.94 -13.52 -5.84
C ASN A 71 4.19 -12.39 -6.85
N GLY A 72 4.72 -11.24 -6.41
CA GLY A 72 4.98 -10.07 -7.28
C GLY A 72 3.76 -9.22 -7.62
N MET A 73 2.54 -9.61 -7.21
CA MET A 73 1.30 -8.87 -7.50
C MET A 73 0.29 -8.95 -6.36
N SER A 74 -0.58 -7.95 -6.20
CA SER A 74 -1.64 -7.98 -5.18
C SER A 74 -2.81 -8.90 -5.56
N LEU A 75 -3.60 -9.31 -4.57
CA LEU A 75 -4.82 -10.10 -4.77
C LEU A 75 -5.82 -9.42 -5.71
N PHE A 76 -6.01 -8.10 -5.54
CA PHE A 76 -6.87 -7.32 -6.44
C PHE A 76 -6.41 -7.42 -7.89
N LYS A 77 -5.10 -7.22 -8.15
CA LYS A 77 -4.54 -7.33 -9.51
C LYS A 77 -4.65 -8.77 -10.05
N LYS A 78 -4.52 -9.77 -9.19
CA LYS A 78 -4.67 -11.19 -9.57
C LYS A 78 -6.08 -11.48 -10.06
N ASN A 79 -7.09 -10.96 -9.38
CA ASN A 79 -8.49 -11.17 -9.77
C ASN A 79 -8.80 -10.48 -11.11
N GLN A 80 -8.29 -9.28 -11.35
CA GLN A 80 -8.47 -8.57 -12.63
C GLN A 80 -7.86 -9.28 -13.85
N ILE A 81 -6.85 -10.14 -13.68
CA ILE A 81 -6.22 -10.88 -14.79
C ILE A 81 -6.97 -12.20 -15.08
N LYS A 82 -7.77 -12.68 -14.11
CA LYS A 82 -8.56 -13.91 -14.26
C LYS A 82 -9.91 -13.69 -14.94
N GLU A 83 -10.31 -12.43 -15.07
CA GLU A 83 -11.47 -11.95 -15.85
C GLU A 83 -11.03 -11.63 -17.29
#